data_AF-A0A1C6BSK0-F1
#
_entry.id   AF-A0A1C6BSK0-F1
#
_cell.length_a   1.000
_cell.length_b   1.000
_cell.length_c   1.000
_cell.angle_alpha   90.00
_cell.angle_beta   90.00
_cell.angle_gamma   90.00
#
_symmetry.space_group_name_H-M   'P 1'
#
loop_
_entity.id
_entity.type
_entity.pdbx_description
1 polymer ?
#
loop_
_entity_poly.entity_id
_entity_poly.type
_entity_poly.pdbx_seq_one_letter_code
_entity_poly.pdbx_strand_id
1 'polypeptide(L)'
;MENVIKLIQRGVSQASKTTVQAKGQERKNENEASLLENIREVCHQLADNERWFQMECNGDLIDACIFQREALMARYRYLLALARQQGVNCSPFQNLYRP
;
A
#
# COMPACT_ATOMS: atom_id res chain seq x y z
N MET A 1 13.98 -35.15 -41.22
CA MET A 1 15.19 -34.92 -40.39
C MET A 1 15.05 -33.64 -39.56
N GLU A 2 13.84 -33.30 -39.08
CA GLU A 2 13.51 -31.99 -38.49
C GLU A 2 13.13 -32.06 -37.00
N ASN A 3 12.85 -33.27 -36.49
CA ASN A 3 12.39 -33.47 -35.10
C ASN A 3 13.52 -33.46 -34.06
N VAL A 4 14.78 -33.60 -34.47
CA VAL A 4 15.93 -33.61 -33.54
C VAL A 4 16.38 -32.18 -33.20
N ILE A 5 16.21 -31.23 -34.11
CA ILE A 5 16.59 -29.81 -33.90
C ILE A 5 15.66 -29.12 -32.90
N LYS A 6 14.37 -29.49 -32.86
CA LYS A 6 13.39 -28.93 -31.91
C LYS A 6 13.63 -29.35 -30.46
N LEU A 7 14.39 -30.42 -30.22
CA LEU A 7 14.66 -30.91 -28.86
C LEU A 7 15.78 -30.12 -28.18
N ILE A 8 16.77 -29.66 -28.95
CA ILE A 8 17.91 -28.88 -28.43
C ILE A 8 17.50 -27.42 -28.13
N GLN A 9 16.60 -26.83 -28.92
CA GLN A 9 16.08 -25.48 -28.65
C GLN A 9 15.18 -25.39 -27.40
N ARG A 10 14.64 -26.53 -26.92
CA ARG A 10 13.73 -26.58 -25.77
C ARG A 10 14.46 -26.63 -24.42
N GLY A 11 15.72 -27.05 -24.39
CA GLY A 11 16.54 -27.17 -23.18
C GLY A 11 17.15 -25.86 -22.67
N VAL A 12 17.37 -24.87 -23.54
CA VAL A 12 18.08 -23.61 -23.18
C VAL A 12 17.12 -22.49 -22.72
N SER A 13 15.80 -22.65 -22.96
CA SER A 13 14.80 -21.59 -22.69
C SER A 13 14.10 -21.68 -21.33
N GLN A 14 14.44 -22.67 -20.50
CA GLN A 14 13.76 -22.93 -19.21
C GLN A 14 14.59 -22.52 -17.98
N ALA A 15 15.86 -22.13 -18.12
CA ALA A 15 16.71 -21.76 -16.97
C ALA A 15 16.64 -20.27 -16.59
N SER A 16 16.12 -19.39 -17.46
CA SER A 16 16.14 -17.93 -17.27
C SER A 16 14.81 -17.30 -16.83
N LYS A 17 13.72 -18.07 -16.74
CA LYS A 17 12.39 -17.55 -16.34
C LYS A 17 12.14 -17.53 -14.83
N THR A 18 12.80 -18.40 -14.06
CA THR A 18 12.50 -18.58 -12.62
C THR A 18 13.08 -17.45 -11.76
N THR A 19 14.27 -16.92 -12.09
CA THR A 19 14.96 -15.90 -11.27
C THR A 19 14.36 -14.49 -11.43
N VAL A 20 13.78 -14.18 -12.59
CA VAL A 20 13.19 -12.85 -12.86
C VAL A 20 11.79 -12.71 -12.25
N GLN A 21 11.04 -13.82 -12.13
CA GLN A 21 9.69 -13.83 -11.57
C GLN A 21 9.67 -13.67 -10.04
N ALA A 22 10.66 -14.22 -9.32
CA ALA A 22 10.76 -14.08 -7.86
C ALA A 22 10.97 -12.60 -7.43
N LYS A 23 11.91 -11.89 -8.06
CA LYS A 23 12.17 -10.45 -7.80
C LYS A 23 11.00 -9.52 -8.16
N GLY A 24 10.13 -9.94 -9.08
CA GLY A 24 8.93 -9.17 -9.46
C GLY A 24 7.83 -9.25 -8.40
N GLN A 25 7.70 -10.42 -7.77
CA GLN A 25 6.68 -10.70 -6.78
C GLN A 25 7.04 -10.12 -5.40
N GLU A 26 8.32 -10.19 -5.00
CA GLU A 26 8.82 -9.58 -3.76
C GLU A 26 8.58 -8.05 -3.75
N ARG A 27 8.92 -7.36 -4.85
CA ARG A 27 8.69 -5.91 -4.97
C ARG A 27 7.22 -5.51 -4.97
N LYS A 28 6.33 -6.36 -5.50
CA LYS A 28 4.88 -6.12 -5.42
C LYS A 28 4.38 -6.23 -3.99
N ASN A 29 4.82 -7.26 -3.27
CA ASN A 29 4.44 -7.48 -1.87
C ASN A 29 4.97 -6.36 -0.94
N GLU A 30 6.19 -5.88 -1.18
CA GLU A 30 6.77 -4.73 -0.46
C GLU A 30 5.97 -3.44 -0.71
N ASN A 31 5.58 -3.19 -1.96
CA ASN A 31 4.76 -2.02 -2.31
C ASN A 31 3.36 -2.09 -1.69
N GLU A 32 2.75 -3.27 -1.66
CA GLU A 32 1.47 -3.50 -0.99
C GLU A 32 1.57 -3.27 0.54
N ALA A 33 2.61 -3.84 1.17
CA ALA A 33 2.85 -3.65 2.59
C ALA A 33 3.09 -2.18 2.94
N SER A 34 3.89 -1.47 2.14
CA SER A 34 4.13 -0.03 2.30
C SER A 34 2.84 0.78 2.15
N LEU A 35 1.99 0.42 1.20
CA LEU A 35 0.71 1.09 0.99
C LEU A 35 -0.24 0.91 2.19
N LEU A 36 -0.35 -0.32 2.69
CA LEU A 36 -1.16 -0.61 3.88
C LEU A 36 -0.63 0.12 5.12
N GLU A 37 0.68 0.19 5.30
CA GLU A 37 1.29 0.92 6.40
C GLU A 37 1.00 2.42 6.31
N ASN A 38 1.12 3.02 5.13
CA ASN A 38 0.75 4.42 4.91
C ASN A 38 -0.73 4.69 5.23
N ILE A 39 -1.63 3.75 4.92
CA ILE A 39 -3.05 3.89 5.26
C ILE A 39 -3.25 3.86 6.78
N ARG A 40 -2.59 2.92 7.48
CA ARG A 40 -2.66 2.82 8.95
C ARG A 40 -2.13 4.07 9.62
N GLU A 41 -1.00 4.57 9.17
CA GLU A 41 -0.38 5.79 9.68
C GLU A 41 -1.32 6.99 9.55
N VAL A 42 -1.97 7.17 8.40
CA VAL A 42 -2.96 8.23 8.22
C VAL A 42 -4.15 8.06 9.15
N CYS A 43 -4.61 6.83 9.40
CA CYS A 43 -5.67 6.57 10.39
C CYS A 43 -5.25 6.94 11.82
N HIS A 44 -4.01 6.64 12.23
CA HIS A 44 -3.49 7.06 13.53
C HIS A 44 -3.41 8.59 13.63
N GLN A 45 -2.86 9.24 12.61
CA GLN A 45 -2.79 10.72 12.57
C GLN A 45 -4.17 11.37 12.65
N LEU A 46 -5.19 10.76 12.06
CA LEU A 46 -6.57 11.23 12.18
C LEU A 46 -7.12 11.07 13.60
N ALA A 47 -6.84 9.95 14.26
CA ALA A 47 -7.25 9.73 15.64
C ALA A 47 -6.55 10.71 16.61
N ASP A 48 -5.26 10.96 16.41
CA ASP A 48 -4.50 11.93 17.20
C ASP A 48 -4.99 13.36 16.96
N ASN A 49 -5.23 13.74 15.70
CA ASN A 49 -5.77 15.05 15.34
C ASN A 49 -7.16 15.27 15.96
N GLU A 50 -8.04 14.27 15.92
CA GLU A 50 -9.34 14.34 16.58
C GLU A 50 -9.18 14.50 18.09
N ARG A 51 -8.28 13.74 18.71
CA ARG A 51 -7.99 13.89 20.15
C ARG A 51 -7.50 15.29 20.50
N TRP A 52 -6.60 15.87 19.70
CA TRP A 52 -6.11 17.24 19.89
C TRP A 52 -7.22 18.26 19.72
N PHE A 53 -8.03 18.14 18.67
CA PHE A 53 -9.18 19.00 18.43
C PHE A 53 -10.14 19.04 19.64
N GLN A 54 -10.40 17.89 20.27
CA GLN A 54 -11.27 17.80 21.45
C GLN A 54 -10.70 18.46 22.72
N MET A 55 -9.38 18.63 22.81
CA MET A 55 -8.71 19.21 23.99
C MET A 55 -8.34 20.68 23.80
N GLU A 56 -8.39 21.20 22.58
CA GLU A 56 -7.93 22.54 22.25
C GLU A 56 -9.02 23.60 22.48
N CYS A 57 -8.61 24.75 23.03
CA CYS A 57 -9.49 25.89 23.30
C CYS A 57 -9.08 27.14 22.52
N ASN A 58 -7.85 27.19 22.00
CA ASN A 58 -7.37 28.31 21.20
C ASN A 58 -7.94 28.24 19.77
N GLY A 59 -8.63 29.29 19.33
CA GLY A 59 -9.27 29.35 18.02
C GLY A 59 -8.34 29.10 16.83
N ASP A 60 -7.13 29.68 16.85
CA ASP A 60 -6.17 29.51 15.75
C ASP A 60 -5.65 28.06 15.67
N LEU A 61 -5.51 27.40 16.82
CA LEU A 61 -5.08 25.99 16.90
C LEU A 61 -6.22 25.02 16.56
N ILE A 62 -7.47 25.38 16.86
CA ILE A 62 -8.66 24.67 16.39
C ILE A 62 -8.72 24.71 14.87
N ASP A 63 -8.53 25.88 14.25
CA ASP A 63 -8.49 26.03 12.80
C ASP A 63 -7.35 25.21 12.19
N ALA A 64 -6.16 25.23 12.80
CA ALA A 64 -5.05 24.37 12.39
C ALA A 64 -5.43 22.88 12.42
N CYS A 65 -6.13 22.43 13.46
CA CYS A 65 -6.61 21.05 13.55
C CYS A 65 -7.61 20.72 12.43
N ILE A 66 -8.53 21.63 12.09
CA ILE A 66 -9.50 21.45 11.00
C ILE A 66 -8.78 21.28 9.66
N PHE A 67 -7.84 22.17 9.33
CA PHE A 67 -7.09 22.09 8.09
C PHE A 67 -6.24 20.82 8.00
N GLN A 68 -5.61 20.43 9.11
CA GLN A 68 -4.85 19.18 9.17
C GLN A 68 -5.77 17.97 8.95
N ARG A 69 -6.96 17.93 9.55
CA ARG A 69 -7.94 16.87 9.36
C ARG A 69 -8.36 16.73 7.90
N GLU A 70 -8.63 17.84 7.22
CA GLU A 70 -8.99 17.84 5.80
C GLU A 70 -7.85 17.31 4.92
N ALA A 71 -6.61 17.72 5.19
CA ALA A 71 -5.44 17.22 4.48
C ALA A 71 -5.25 15.71 4.68
N LEU A 72 -5.41 15.22 5.92
CA LEU A 72 -5.33 13.79 6.24
C LEU A 72 -6.45 12.99 5.57
N MET A 73 -7.68 13.50 5.55
CA MET A 73 -8.81 12.90 4.84
C MET A 73 -8.56 12.82 3.33
N ALA A 74 -8.01 13.87 2.72
CA ALA A 74 -7.65 13.87 1.30
C ALA A 74 -6.58 12.81 1.00
N ARG A 75 -5.53 12.73 1.83
CA ARG A 75 -4.48 11.71 1.72
C ARG A 75 -5.06 10.30 1.88
N TYR A 76 -5.93 10.09 2.86
CA TYR A 76 -6.59 8.80 3.09
C TYR A 76 -7.39 8.34 1.86
N ARG A 77 -8.22 9.22 1.29
CA ARG A 77 -9.00 8.93 0.07
C ARG A 77 -8.11 8.58 -1.11
N TYR A 78 -7.00 9.30 -1.29
CA TYR A 78 -6.02 9.00 -2.34
C TYR A 78 -5.40 7.61 -2.15
N LEU A 79 -4.94 7.28 -0.94
CA LEU A 79 -4.32 5.97 -0.66
C LEU A 79 -5.32 4.82 -0.85
N LEU A 80 -6.59 5.01 -0.45
CA LEU A 80 -7.63 4.02 -0.73
C LEU A 80 -7.89 3.84 -2.24
N ALA A 81 -7.90 4.93 -3.02
CA ALA A 81 -8.03 4.84 -4.47
C ALA A 81 -6.83 4.10 -5.08
N LEU A 82 -5.61 4.37 -4.62
CA LEU A 82 -4.40 3.69 -5.04
C LEU A 82 -4.44 2.19 -4.71
N ALA A 83 -4.91 1.83 -3.50
CA ALA A 83 -5.05 0.43 -3.11
C ALA A 83 -6.06 -0.32 -3.98
N ARG A 84 -7.19 0.30 -4.32
CA ARG A 84 -8.16 -0.26 -5.25
C ARG A 84 -7.57 -0.49 -6.64
N GLN A 85 -6.76 0.45 -7.15
CA GLN A 85 -6.08 0.29 -8.45
C GLN A 85 -5.07 -0.85 -8.45
N GLN A 86 -4.41 -1.09 -7.30
CA GLN A 86 -3.42 -2.16 -7.15
C GLN A 86 -4.04 -3.52 -6.79
N GLY A 87 -5.36 -3.58 -6.56
CA GLY A 87 -6.06 -4.80 -6.13
C GLY A 87 -5.77 -5.19 -4.68
N VAL A 88 -5.22 -4.28 -3.87
CA VAL A 88 -4.88 -4.49 -2.46
C VAL A 88 -6.14 -4.41 -1.62
N ASN A 89 -6.46 -5.49 -0.90
CA ASN A 89 -7.65 -5.53 -0.05
C ASN A 89 -7.38 -4.77 1.27
N CYS A 90 -7.88 -3.54 1.34
CA CYS A 90 -7.88 -2.74 2.55
C CYS A 90 -9.12 -3.07 3.40
N SER A 91 -9.28 -4.33 3.82
CA SER A 91 -10.35 -4.68 4.75
C SER A 91 -10.07 -3.98 6.09
N PRO A 92 -10.98 -3.08 6.56
CA PRO A 92 -10.78 -2.35 7.82
C PRO A 92 -10.55 -3.30 8.99
N PHE A 93 -11.19 -4.47 8.96
CA PHE A 93 -11.22 -5.42 10.07
C PHE A 93 -10.03 -6.38 10.11
N GLN A 94 -9.25 -6.51 9.03
CA GLN A 94 -8.12 -7.44 9.00
C GLN A 94 -6.77 -6.78 9.31
N ASN A 95 -6.67 -5.46 9.14
CA ASN A 95 -5.40 -4.73 9.25
C ASN A 95 -5.28 -3.85 10.50
N LEU A 96 -6.33 -3.65 11.30
CA LEU A 96 -6.29 -2.79 12.51
C LEU A 96 -5.77 -3.49 13.78
N TYR A 97 -5.47 -4.79 13.72
CA TYR A 97 -5.07 -5.62 14.89
C TYR A 97 -3.77 -6.42 14.68
N ARG A 98 -2.85 -5.94 13.83
CA ARG A 98 -1.50 -6.53 13.78
C ARG A 98 -0.61 -5.76 14.76
N PRO A 99 -0.12 -6.40 15.85
CA PRO A 99 0.70 -5.75 16.88
C PRO A 99 2.04 -5.26 16.32
#